data_AF-A0A3D1BHU2-F1
#
_entry.id   AF-A0A3D1BHU2-F1
#
_cell.length_a   1.000
_cell.length_b   1.000
_cell.length_c   1.000
_cell.angle_alpha   90.00
_cell.angle_beta   90.00
_cell.angle_gamma   90.00
#
_symmetry.space_group_name_H-M   'P 1'
#
loop_
_entity.id
_entity.type
_entity.pdbx_description
1 polymer ?
#
loop_
_entity_poly.entity_id
_entity_poly.type
_entity_poly.pdbx_seq_one_letter_code
_entity_poly.pdbx_strand_id
1 'polypeptide(L)'
;MGDVVGFACEFSKPVEWTVRVVGTESGSVKTLSGFSRELLPEQVVWHGNCDDVPFFLVESCEVELTVEGEPEVFQQDLVIQGEKVYEGLPVADFDVGLPDGALVWHQDGGNMTFDLAQDEALQGGQYFKMGGRVNWDWSLGYIDIPLDLTSVTTDAEGFFLNLGVLGGLNGEFASDQYVNILLSESDAPFNDNTSNNAADIFATGMEVYKHQVRPVDWEGWRYVSVPYSEFEVKSEGGNNIREPSQIRGIRLGLQACPFNSGNCPENGDIEARADLDYVMFTEGVPLLDQE
;
A
#
# COMPACT_ATOMS: atom_id res chain seq x y z
N MET A 1 0.15 -20.87 14.82
CA MET A 1 1.43 -20.52 15.48
C MET A 1 2.40 -20.30 14.34
N GLY A 2 2.63 -19.04 13.98
CA GLY A 2 3.68 -18.69 13.04
C GLY A 2 5.04 -18.84 13.71
N ASP A 3 6.06 -19.17 12.93
CA ASP A 3 7.42 -19.23 13.43
C ASP A 3 7.90 -17.80 13.71
N VAL A 4 8.35 -17.53 14.94
CA VAL A 4 8.93 -16.26 15.36
C VAL A 4 10.41 -16.43 15.66
N VAL A 5 11.19 -15.37 15.47
CA VAL A 5 12.64 -15.39 15.69
C VAL A 5 13.00 -14.53 16.89
N GLY A 6 13.51 -15.17 17.95
CA GLY A 6 14.00 -14.48 19.15
C GLY A 6 15.50 -14.25 19.11
N PHE A 7 15.95 -13.03 19.42
CA PHE A 7 17.36 -12.67 19.48
C PHE A 7 17.88 -12.66 20.91
N ALA A 8 19.08 -13.22 21.13
CA ALA A 8 19.70 -13.31 22.45
C ALA A 8 21.16 -12.84 22.41
N CYS A 9 21.56 -12.00 23.39
CA CYS A 9 22.92 -11.51 23.56
C CYS A 9 23.13 -10.99 24.99
N GLU A 10 24.34 -11.08 25.55
CA GLU A 10 24.68 -10.44 26.83
C GLU A 10 25.88 -9.48 26.63
N PHE A 11 25.76 -8.28 27.18
CA PHE A 11 26.79 -7.25 27.16
C PHE A 11 27.42 -7.07 28.56
N SER A 12 28.66 -6.54 28.58
CA SER A 12 29.36 -6.26 29.85
C SER A 12 28.79 -5.06 30.63
N LYS A 13 28.03 -4.19 29.95
CA LYS A 13 27.36 -2.99 30.47
C LYS A 13 26.08 -2.75 29.66
N PRO A 14 25.11 -1.97 30.17
CA PRO A 14 24.00 -1.49 29.35
C PRO A 14 24.51 -0.67 28.15
N VAL A 15 23.99 -0.95 26.96
CA VAL A 15 24.36 -0.30 25.70
C VAL A 15 23.11 -0.05 24.84
N GLU A 16 23.20 0.94 23.96
CA GLU A 16 22.27 1.11 22.84
C GLU A 16 22.67 0.11 21.75
N TRP A 17 21.73 -0.72 21.32
CA TRP A 17 21.95 -1.77 20.34
C TRP A 17 20.93 -1.71 19.21
N THR A 18 21.33 -2.21 18.05
CA THR A 18 20.47 -2.38 16.88
C THR A 18 20.71 -3.74 16.26
N VAL A 19 19.64 -4.54 16.16
CA VAL A 19 19.58 -5.76 15.35
C VAL A 19 18.92 -5.41 14.02
N ARG A 20 19.58 -5.74 12.92
CA ARG A 20 19.08 -5.54 11.56
C ARG A 20 19.03 -6.88 10.84
N VAL A 21 17.88 -7.23 10.29
CA VAL A 21 17.69 -8.42 9.45
C VAL A 21 17.54 -7.95 8.01
N VAL A 22 18.31 -8.52 7.09
CA VAL A 22 18.34 -8.14 5.68
C VAL A 22 18.12 -9.35 4.79
N GLY A 23 17.09 -9.30 3.96
CA GLY A 23 16.84 -10.31 2.92
C GLY A 23 17.89 -10.23 1.82
N THR A 24 18.50 -11.36 1.47
CA THR A 24 19.56 -11.41 0.45
C THR A 24 19.02 -11.40 -0.99
N GLU A 25 17.74 -11.74 -1.17
CA GLU A 25 17.05 -11.77 -2.46
C GLU A 25 16.07 -10.59 -2.58
N SER A 26 15.21 -10.38 -1.58
CA SER A 26 14.25 -9.27 -1.58
C SER A 26 14.90 -7.91 -1.34
N GLY A 27 16.01 -7.87 -0.60
CA GLY A 27 16.56 -6.63 -0.04
C GLY A 27 15.71 -6.03 1.08
N SER A 28 14.67 -6.74 1.56
CA SER A 28 13.82 -6.32 2.66
C SER A 28 14.62 -6.15 3.96
N VAL A 29 14.19 -5.22 4.82
CA VAL A 29 14.89 -4.89 6.06
C VAL A 29 13.92 -4.88 7.23
N LYS A 30 14.35 -5.46 8.35
CA LYS A 30 13.75 -5.25 9.68
C LYS A 30 14.79 -4.71 10.64
N THR A 31 14.42 -3.71 11.43
CA THR A 31 15.25 -3.14 12.48
C THR A 31 14.57 -3.28 13.83
N LEU A 32 15.30 -3.81 14.80
CA LEU A 32 14.93 -3.85 16.21
C LEU A 32 16.02 -3.12 16.98
N SER A 33 15.65 -2.23 17.90
CA SER A 33 16.62 -1.47 18.69
C SER A 33 16.18 -1.32 20.14
N GLY A 34 17.14 -1.01 21.01
CA GLY A 34 16.86 -0.76 22.40
C GLY A 34 18.10 -0.46 23.24
N PHE A 35 17.86 -0.20 24.52
CA PHE A 35 18.90 0.04 25.52
C PHE A 35 18.83 -1.01 26.62
N SER A 36 19.81 -1.91 26.68
CA SER A 36 19.84 -2.96 27.70
C SER A 36 21.24 -3.54 27.88
N ARG A 37 21.41 -4.34 28.95
CA ARG A 37 22.61 -5.17 29.16
C ARG A 37 22.46 -6.55 28.50
N GLU A 38 21.27 -6.92 28.08
CA GLU A 38 20.98 -8.21 27.46
C GLU A 38 19.80 -8.11 26.49
N LEU A 39 19.84 -8.89 25.41
CA LEU A 39 18.71 -9.18 24.55
C LEU A 39 18.12 -10.51 25.02
N LEU A 40 16.83 -10.49 25.33
CA LEU A 40 16.08 -11.68 25.74
C LEU A 40 15.25 -12.17 24.54
N PRO A 41 15.36 -13.45 24.14
CA PRO A 41 14.69 -13.96 22.94
C PRO A 41 13.17 -13.98 23.03
N GLU A 42 12.60 -13.80 24.22
CA GLU A 42 11.16 -13.62 24.45
C GLU A 42 10.69 -12.15 24.41
N GLN A 43 11.62 -11.18 24.33
CA GLN A 43 11.33 -9.75 24.29
C GLN A 43 11.78 -9.09 22.99
N VAL A 44 12.91 -9.54 22.45
CA VAL A 44 13.47 -9.07 21.18
C VAL A 44 13.11 -10.09 20.12
N VAL A 45 11.86 -9.98 19.64
CA VAL A 45 11.24 -10.96 18.75
C VAL A 45 10.98 -10.30 17.39
N TRP A 46 11.27 -11.03 16.33
CA TRP A 46 10.87 -10.69 14.99
C TRP A 46 9.81 -11.65 14.47
N HIS A 47 8.76 -11.08 13.88
CA HIS A 47 7.58 -11.80 13.40
C HIS A 47 7.48 -11.84 11.87
N GLY A 48 8.61 -11.68 11.17
CA GLY A 48 8.67 -11.73 9.70
C GLY A 48 8.26 -10.45 8.98
N ASN A 49 7.85 -9.38 9.69
CA ASN A 49 7.50 -8.10 9.06
C ASN A 49 8.75 -7.33 8.61
N CYS A 50 8.57 -6.33 7.76
CA CYS A 50 9.62 -5.39 7.36
C CYS A 50 9.34 -3.98 7.91
N ASP A 51 10.37 -3.13 7.93
CA ASP A 51 10.23 -1.71 8.28
C ASP A 51 9.64 -0.90 7.11
N ASP A 52 9.94 -1.33 5.89
CA ASP A 52 9.40 -0.81 4.63
C ASP A 52 9.45 -1.92 3.58
N VAL A 53 8.71 -1.75 2.49
CA VAL A 53 8.71 -2.67 1.35
C VAL A 53 10.01 -2.60 0.55
N PRO A 54 10.42 -3.69 -0.13
CA PRO A 54 9.70 -4.94 -0.40
C PRO A 54 9.50 -5.84 0.83
N PHE A 55 8.53 -6.75 0.76
CA PHE A 55 8.33 -7.78 1.80
C PHE A 55 9.45 -8.83 1.76
N PHE A 56 9.68 -9.49 2.90
CA PHE A 56 10.57 -10.64 2.97
C PHE A 56 9.99 -11.83 2.19
N LEU A 57 10.85 -12.52 1.45
CA LEU A 57 10.53 -13.75 0.72
C LEU A 57 10.94 -15.00 1.53
N VAL A 58 10.68 -16.19 0.99
CA VAL A 58 11.34 -17.41 1.45
C VAL A 58 12.80 -17.39 0.99
N GLU A 59 13.67 -16.80 1.80
CA GLU A 59 15.05 -16.48 1.41
C GLU A 59 16.06 -16.66 2.57
N SER A 60 17.35 -16.56 2.24
CA SER A 60 18.41 -16.35 3.24
C SER A 60 18.44 -14.90 3.68
N CYS A 61 18.69 -14.66 4.96
CA CYS A 61 18.87 -13.34 5.53
C CYS A 61 20.20 -13.22 6.27
N GLU A 62 20.77 -12.02 6.22
CA GLU A 62 21.89 -11.62 7.07
C GLU A 62 21.34 -10.86 8.29
N VAL A 63 21.72 -11.30 9.49
CA VAL A 63 21.38 -10.63 10.75
C VAL A 63 22.63 -9.93 11.28
N GLU A 64 22.55 -8.62 11.42
CA GLU A 64 23.61 -7.76 11.96
C GLU A 64 23.21 -7.24 13.35
N LEU A 65 24.08 -7.42 14.35
CA LEU A 65 23.99 -6.72 15.63
C LEU A 65 25.09 -5.67 15.70
N THR A 66 24.69 -4.44 15.98
CA THR A 66 25.58 -3.29 16.19
C THR A 66 25.32 -2.66 17.55
N VAL A 67 26.36 -2.02 18.11
CA VAL A 67 26.32 -1.33 19.41
C VAL A 67 26.79 0.10 19.21
N GLU A 68 26.05 1.08 19.73
CA GLU A 68 26.40 2.49 19.55
C GLU A 68 27.79 2.81 20.13
N GLY A 69 28.65 3.39 19.29
CA GLY A 69 30.00 3.81 19.67
C GLY A 69 31.06 2.71 19.60
N GLU A 70 30.69 1.48 19.26
CA GLU A 70 31.62 0.37 19.02
C GLU A 70 31.73 0.08 17.51
N PRO A 71 32.93 -0.16 16.95
CA PRO A 71 33.11 -0.42 15.52
C PRO A 71 32.73 -1.84 15.08
N GLU A 72 32.56 -2.76 16.02
CA GLU A 72 32.25 -4.16 15.72
C GLU A 72 30.82 -4.36 15.22
N VAL A 73 30.68 -5.21 14.20
CA VAL A 73 29.41 -5.72 13.69
C VAL A 73 29.42 -7.23 13.88
N PHE A 74 28.42 -7.77 14.57
CA PHE A 74 28.26 -9.21 14.74
C PHE A 74 27.24 -9.73 13.71
N GLN A 75 27.62 -10.74 12.93
CA GLN A 75 26.79 -11.28 11.86
C GLN A 75 26.37 -12.73 12.14
N GLN A 76 25.14 -13.07 11.75
CA GLN A 76 24.61 -14.43 11.72
C GLN A 76 23.74 -14.64 10.49
N ASP A 77 23.65 -15.89 10.03
CA ASP A 77 22.74 -16.27 8.96
C ASP A 77 21.40 -16.74 9.54
N LEU A 78 20.31 -16.35 8.88
CA LEU A 78 18.95 -16.80 9.16
C LEU A 78 18.30 -17.24 7.84
N VAL A 79 17.40 -18.23 7.87
CA VAL A 79 16.66 -18.65 6.69
C VAL A 79 15.18 -18.56 6.98
N ILE A 80 14.46 -17.79 6.18
CA ILE A 80 13.00 -17.70 6.22
C ILE A 80 12.43 -18.93 5.51
N GLN A 81 11.54 -19.64 6.18
CA GLN A 81 10.94 -20.89 5.66
C GLN A 81 9.52 -20.70 5.12
N GLY A 82 8.93 -19.52 5.32
CA GLY A 82 7.61 -19.16 4.86
C GLY A 82 7.41 -17.65 4.91
N GLU A 83 6.58 -17.13 4.02
CA GLU A 83 6.24 -15.71 3.98
C GLU A 83 5.35 -15.33 5.17
N LYS A 84 5.47 -14.07 5.63
CA LYS A 84 4.56 -13.53 6.63
C LYS A 84 3.15 -13.45 6.04
N VAL A 85 2.19 -14.02 6.76
CA VAL A 85 0.77 -13.81 6.47
C VAL A 85 0.30 -12.66 7.34
N TYR A 86 0.00 -11.53 6.72
CA TYR A 86 -0.58 -10.38 7.41
C TYR A 86 -2.08 -10.62 7.69
N GLU A 87 -2.53 -10.25 8.89
CA GLU A 87 -3.92 -10.33 9.27
C GLU A 87 -4.69 -9.11 8.75
N GLY A 88 -5.86 -9.33 8.14
CA GLY A 88 -6.68 -8.23 7.62
C GLY A 88 -7.75 -8.71 6.66
N LEU A 89 -8.37 -7.74 5.99
CA LEU A 89 -9.38 -7.93 4.97
C LEU A 89 -8.74 -7.64 3.60
N PRO A 90 -8.34 -8.67 2.84
CA PRO A 90 -7.71 -8.47 1.53
C PRO A 90 -8.70 -7.84 0.56
N VAL A 91 -8.21 -6.86 -0.20
CA VAL A 91 -8.97 -6.21 -1.28
C VAL A 91 -8.48 -6.71 -2.63
N ALA A 92 -7.17 -6.63 -2.87
CA ALA A 92 -6.55 -7.10 -4.10
C ALA A 92 -5.03 -7.29 -3.93
N ASP A 93 -4.55 -8.49 -4.19
CA ASP A 93 -3.14 -8.82 -4.44
C ASP A 93 -2.85 -9.06 -5.93
N PHE A 94 -3.90 -9.05 -6.78
CA PHE A 94 -3.88 -9.18 -8.23
C PHE A 94 -3.28 -10.48 -8.82
N ASP A 95 -2.73 -11.37 -7.98
CA ASP A 95 -2.10 -12.64 -8.38
C ASP A 95 -3.05 -13.65 -9.04
N VAL A 96 -4.35 -13.51 -8.78
CA VAL A 96 -5.41 -14.36 -9.36
C VAL A 96 -6.31 -13.61 -10.34
N GLY A 97 -5.92 -12.40 -10.72
CA GLY A 97 -6.71 -11.53 -11.59
C GLY A 97 -7.31 -10.32 -10.86
N LEU A 98 -8.23 -9.62 -11.54
CA LEU A 98 -8.99 -8.54 -10.92
C LEU A 98 -10.00 -9.11 -9.90
N PRO A 99 -10.28 -8.40 -8.79
CA PRO A 99 -11.31 -8.80 -7.85
C PRO A 99 -12.67 -9.01 -8.52
N ASP A 100 -13.45 -9.95 -7.99
CA ASP A 100 -14.78 -10.26 -8.52
C ASP A 100 -15.67 -9.02 -8.52
N GLY A 101 -16.27 -8.71 -9.67
CA GLY A 101 -17.15 -7.56 -9.84
C GLY A 101 -16.43 -6.22 -10.00
N ALA A 102 -15.09 -6.20 -10.02
CA ALA A 102 -14.34 -4.98 -10.27
C ALA A 102 -14.62 -4.40 -11.67
N LEU A 103 -14.60 -3.06 -11.75
CA LEU A 103 -14.78 -2.31 -12.99
C LEU A 103 -13.55 -1.49 -13.26
N VAL A 104 -13.03 -1.59 -14.48
CA VAL A 104 -11.88 -0.80 -14.92
C VAL A 104 -12.34 0.21 -15.96
N TRP A 105 -11.91 1.46 -15.78
CA TRP A 105 -12.13 2.51 -16.77
C TRP A 105 -10.90 3.39 -16.91
N HIS A 106 -10.63 3.84 -18.13
CA HIS A 106 -9.63 4.86 -18.40
C HIS A 106 -10.09 5.76 -19.55
N GLN A 107 -9.48 6.93 -19.63
CA GLN A 107 -9.72 7.87 -20.72
C GLN A 107 -9.05 7.41 -22.00
N ASP A 108 -9.46 7.99 -23.12
CA ASP A 108 -8.64 7.99 -24.32
C ASP A 108 -7.42 8.89 -24.09
N GLY A 109 -6.23 8.35 -24.34
CA GLY A 109 -4.97 9.03 -24.08
C GLY A 109 -3.78 8.37 -24.77
N GLY A 110 -2.60 8.96 -24.60
CA GLY A 110 -1.36 8.37 -25.09
C GLY A 110 -0.89 7.25 -24.17
N ASN A 111 -0.71 6.03 -24.70
CA ASN A 111 -0.14 4.88 -23.98
C ASN A 111 -0.83 4.58 -22.65
N MET A 112 -2.17 4.65 -22.63
CA MET A 112 -2.96 4.32 -21.45
C MET A 112 -2.77 2.85 -21.06
N THR A 113 -2.49 2.61 -19.79
CA THR A 113 -2.35 1.26 -19.20
C THR A 113 -3.16 1.21 -17.92
N PHE A 114 -4.16 0.34 -17.86
CA PHE A 114 -5.05 0.11 -16.72
C PHE A 114 -5.39 -1.39 -16.70
N ASP A 115 -4.37 -2.21 -16.52
CA ASP A 115 -4.42 -3.65 -16.71
C ASP A 115 -3.47 -4.35 -15.74
N LEU A 116 -3.53 -5.67 -15.69
CA LEU A 116 -2.58 -6.48 -14.92
C LEU A 116 -1.22 -6.55 -15.61
N ALA A 117 -0.16 -6.44 -14.82
CA ALA A 117 1.23 -6.61 -15.23
C ALA A 117 1.95 -7.64 -14.34
N GLN A 118 3.14 -8.09 -14.74
CA GLN A 118 3.86 -9.23 -14.13
C GLN A 118 5.39 -9.06 -14.05
N ASP A 119 5.91 -7.87 -14.36
CA ASP A 119 7.34 -7.60 -14.42
C ASP A 119 7.95 -7.38 -13.01
N GLU A 120 7.44 -6.39 -12.27
CA GLU A 120 7.99 -6.00 -10.96
C GLU A 120 6.87 -5.83 -9.90
N ALA A 121 6.14 -6.93 -9.62
CA ALA A 121 5.13 -6.94 -8.57
C ALA A 121 5.76 -6.69 -7.19
N LEU A 122 5.01 -6.05 -6.28
CA LEU A 122 5.43 -5.82 -4.91
C LEU A 122 5.45 -7.12 -4.11
N GLN A 123 4.42 -7.92 -4.32
CA GLN A 123 4.28 -9.25 -3.76
C GLN A 123 3.73 -10.19 -4.83
N GLY A 124 4.11 -11.47 -4.75
CA GLY A 124 3.64 -12.46 -5.69
C GLY A 124 4.19 -12.24 -7.10
N GLY A 125 3.32 -12.33 -8.10
CA GLY A 125 3.69 -12.28 -9.51
C GLY A 125 2.87 -11.31 -10.36
N GLN A 126 1.85 -10.65 -9.82
CA GLN A 126 1.03 -9.69 -10.56
C GLN A 126 0.72 -8.42 -9.77
N TYR A 127 0.48 -7.32 -10.48
CA TYR A 127 0.01 -6.05 -9.89
C TYR A 127 -0.89 -5.29 -10.87
N PHE A 128 -1.59 -4.27 -10.39
CA PHE A 128 -2.43 -3.42 -11.23
C PHE A 128 -1.65 -2.20 -11.74
N LYS A 129 -1.37 -2.19 -13.04
CA LYS A 129 -0.61 -1.14 -13.70
C LYS A 129 -1.52 0.02 -14.07
N MET A 130 -1.18 1.23 -13.64
CA MET A 130 -1.87 2.46 -14.02
C MET A 130 -0.87 3.46 -14.61
N GLY A 131 -1.11 3.86 -15.85
CA GLY A 131 -0.27 4.86 -16.49
C GLY A 131 -0.81 5.41 -17.81
N GLY A 132 -0.12 6.42 -18.33
CA GLY A 132 -0.37 7.01 -19.65
C GLY A 132 -0.33 8.53 -19.64
N ARG A 133 -0.92 9.14 -20.68
CA ARG A 133 -0.99 10.60 -20.86
C ARG A 133 -2.38 11.05 -21.25
N VAL A 134 -2.93 11.96 -20.46
CA VAL A 134 -4.16 12.70 -20.76
C VAL A 134 -3.86 14.18 -20.78
N ASN A 135 -4.30 14.88 -21.82
CA ASN A 135 -3.89 16.26 -22.07
C ASN A 135 -4.89 17.31 -21.60
N TRP A 136 -6.12 16.91 -21.29
CA TRP A 136 -7.26 17.81 -21.12
C TRP A 136 -7.98 17.67 -19.76
N ASP A 137 -7.65 16.64 -18.99
CA ASP A 137 -8.25 16.33 -17.69
C ASP A 137 -7.21 15.73 -16.74
N TRP A 138 -7.51 15.81 -15.45
CA TRP A 138 -6.68 15.27 -14.39
C TRP A 138 -6.79 13.75 -14.27
N SER A 139 -8.00 13.21 -14.47
CA SER A 139 -8.22 11.77 -14.35
C SER A 139 -7.57 11.03 -15.51
N LEU A 140 -6.79 9.98 -15.25
CA LEU A 140 -6.31 9.09 -16.30
C LEU A 140 -7.21 7.85 -16.39
N GLY A 141 -7.59 7.30 -15.24
CA GLY A 141 -8.44 6.13 -15.12
C GLY A 141 -8.48 5.63 -13.69
N TYR A 142 -9.21 4.54 -13.46
CA TYR A 142 -9.36 3.90 -12.16
C TYR A 142 -9.86 2.47 -12.26
N ILE A 143 -9.72 1.76 -11.14
CA ILE A 143 -10.45 0.52 -10.84
C ILE A 143 -11.41 0.77 -9.68
N ASP A 144 -12.66 0.31 -9.83
CA ASP A 144 -13.66 0.24 -8.78
C ASP A 144 -13.77 -1.21 -8.30
N ILE A 145 -13.72 -1.44 -6.99
CA ILE A 145 -13.78 -2.78 -6.40
C ILE A 145 -14.93 -2.81 -5.39
N PRO A 146 -15.89 -3.74 -5.52
CA PRO A 146 -16.95 -3.93 -4.53
C PRO A 146 -16.35 -4.54 -3.25
N LEU A 147 -16.86 -4.11 -2.10
CA LEU A 147 -16.39 -4.57 -0.79
C LEU A 147 -17.56 -4.97 0.10
N ASP A 148 -17.33 -5.96 0.96
CA ASP A 148 -18.20 -6.29 2.09
C ASP A 148 -17.40 -6.21 3.38
N LEU A 149 -17.52 -5.07 4.08
CA LEU A 149 -16.85 -4.80 5.35
C LEU A 149 -17.79 -4.92 6.54
N THR A 150 -18.96 -5.57 6.39
CA THR A 150 -19.97 -5.65 7.46
C THR A 150 -19.50 -6.33 8.74
N SER A 151 -18.41 -7.09 8.70
CA SER A 151 -17.79 -7.73 9.87
C SER A 151 -16.83 -6.82 10.65
N VAL A 152 -16.44 -5.65 10.12
CA VAL A 152 -15.51 -4.74 10.78
C VAL A 152 -16.13 -4.17 12.05
N THR A 153 -15.35 -4.13 13.13
CA THR A 153 -15.83 -3.69 14.45
C THR A 153 -15.09 -2.49 15.01
N THR A 154 -13.91 -2.16 14.47
CA THR A 154 -13.17 -0.95 14.85
C THR A 154 -13.84 0.32 14.32
N ASP A 155 -13.51 1.44 14.95
CA ASP A 155 -13.88 2.76 14.46
C ASP A 155 -12.91 3.22 13.35
N ALA A 156 -13.15 4.42 12.80
CA ALA A 156 -12.34 4.96 11.71
C ALA A 156 -10.88 5.27 12.11
N GLU A 157 -10.57 5.47 13.40
CA GLU A 157 -9.18 5.67 13.85
C GLU A 157 -8.42 4.34 13.91
N GLY A 158 -9.09 3.26 14.31
CA GLY A 158 -8.55 1.91 14.38
C GLY A 158 -8.78 1.07 13.12
N PHE A 159 -9.09 1.66 11.97
CA PHE A 159 -9.30 0.95 10.71
C PHE A 159 -8.42 1.56 9.63
N PHE A 160 -7.50 0.78 9.06
CA PHE A 160 -6.47 1.28 8.16
C PHE A 160 -6.63 0.71 6.76
N LEU A 161 -6.52 1.57 5.75
CA LEU A 161 -6.23 1.14 4.38
C LEU A 161 -4.72 1.00 4.23
N ASN A 162 -4.30 -0.13 3.67
CA ASN A 162 -2.92 -0.46 3.38
C ASN A 162 -2.80 -0.79 1.89
N LEU A 163 -1.85 -0.17 1.18
CA LEU A 163 -1.63 -0.45 -0.24
C LEU A 163 -0.19 -0.14 -0.66
N GLY A 164 0.34 -0.98 -1.54
CA GLY A 164 1.56 -0.72 -2.29
C GLY A 164 1.29 0.29 -3.40
N VAL A 165 2.17 1.29 -3.51
CA VAL A 165 2.15 2.27 -4.59
C VAL A 165 3.53 2.34 -5.21
N LEU A 166 3.63 1.97 -6.49
CA LEU A 166 4.85 2.13 -7.27
C LEU A 166 4.89 3.51 -7.90
N GLY A 167 5.90 4.30 -7.58
CA GLY A 167 6.25 5.48 -8.36
C GLY A 167 7.26 5.12 -9.45
N GLY A 168 7.18 5.78 -10.61
CA GLY A 168 7.81 5.41 -11.89
C GLY A 168 9.18 4.71 -11.84
N LEU A 169 9.44 3.84 -12.83
CA LEU A 169 10.57 2.90 -12.86
C LEU A 169 11.92 3.44 -13.38
N ASN A 170 11.98 4.68 -13.88
CA ASN A 170 13.17 5.21 -14.55
C ASN A 170 13.56 6.62 -14.07
N GLY A 171 13.13 7.00 -12.87
CA GLY A 171 13.39 8.33 -12.31
C GLY A 171 12.71 9.52 -13.01
N GLU A 172 11.78 9.26 -13.95
CA GLU A 172 10.93 10.29 -14.57
C GLU A 172 9.51 10.20 -14.01
N PHE A 173 8.98 11.35 -13.57
CA PHE A 173 7.65 11.45 -12.96
C PHE A 173 6.88 12.58 -13.63
N ALA A 174 5.64 12.30 -14.01
CA ALA A 174 4.75 13.38 -14.44
C ALA A 174 4.50 14.33 -13.26
N SER A 175 4.56 15.63 -13.53
CA SER A 175 4.25 16.66 -12.56
C SER A 175 2.89 16.41 -11.93
N ASP A 176 2.88 16.35 -10.60
CA ASP A 176 1.67 16.24 -9.79
C ASP A 176 0.81 15.02 -10.17
N GLN A 177 1.47 13.89 -10.42
CA GLN A 177 0.82 12.58 -10.48
C GLN A 177 0.52 12.06 -9.07
N TYR A 178 -0.61 11.39 -8.89
CA TYR A 178 -1.02 10.86 -7.60
C TYR A 178 -2.06 9.76 -7.71
N VAL A 179 -2.16 8.95 -6.66
CA VAL A 179 -3.26 8.00 -6.47
C VAL A 179 -4.39 8.69 -5.70
N ASN A 180 -5.56 8.78 -6.33
CA ASN A 180 -6.79 9.26 -5.71
C ASN A 180 -7.63 8.07 -5.26
N ILE A 181 -7.86 7.97 -3.96
CA ILE A 181 -8.57 6.86 -3.33
C ILE A 181 -9.94 7.36 -2.89
N LEU A 182 -11.01 6.68 -3.30
CA LEU A 182 -12.36 6.93 -2.79
C LEU A 182 -12.89 5.70 -2.07
N LEU A 183 -13.57 5.92 -0.95
CA LEU A 183 -14.34 4.91 -0.24
C LEU A 183 -15.80 5.36 -0.21
N SER A 184 -16.72 4.47 -0.54
CA SER A 184 -18.16 4.75 -0.50
C SER A 184 -18.84 3.95 0.58
N GLU A 185 -19.71 4.61 1.33
CA GLU A 185 -20.63 3.99 2.30
C GLU A 185 -22.07 3.94 1.76
N SER A 186 -22.26 4.27 0.48
CA SER A 186 -23.57 4.25 -0.17
C SER A 186 -24.20 2.86 -0.19
N ASP A 187 -25.49 2.79 0.11
CA ASP A 187 -26.33 1.58 0.02
C ASP A 187 -26.88 1.32 -1.39
N ALA A 188 -26.52 2.16 -2.38
CA ALA A 188 -26.89 1.94 -3.77
C ALA A 188 -26.28 0.62 -4.30
N PRO A 189 -26.93 -0.04 -5.27
CA PRO A 189 -26.30 -1.15 -5.99
C PRO A 189 -24.94 -0.73 -6.57
N PHE A 190 -23.96 -1.63 -6.55
CA PHE A 190 -22.60 -1.29 -7.00
C PHE A 190 -22.53 -0.87 -8.48
N ASN A 191 -23.25 -1.57 -9.36
CA ASN A 191 -23.25 -1.33 -10.80
C ASN A 191 -24.58 -1.77 -11.44
N ASP A 192 -25.68 -1.09 -11.11
CA ASP A 192 -26.98 -1.33 -11.76
C ASP A 192 -27.12 -0.59 -13.09
N ASN A 193 -26.42 0.54 -13.25
CA ASN A 193 -26.39 1.30 -14.48
C ASN A 193 -25.15 0.98 -15.32
N THR A 194 -25.20 -0.12 -16.07
CA THR A 194 -24.09 -0.57 -16.94
C THR A 194 -23.82 0.33 -18.16
N SER A 195 -24.45 1.50 -18.25
CA SER A 195 -24.23 2.46 -19.34
C SER A 195 -23.28 3.60 -18.98
N ASN A 196 -22.89 3.71 -17.70
CA ASN A 196 -21.86 4.63 -17.25
C ASN A 196 -20.49 3.96 -17.25
N ASN A 197 -19.47 4.76 -16.94
CA ASN A 197 -18.07 4.35 -16.92
C ASN A 197 -17.55 4.11 -15.49
N ALA A 198 -18.45 4.00 -14.50
CA ALA A 198 -18.14 4.13 -13.08
C ALA A 198 -19.14 3.36 -12.23
N ALA A 199 -18.71 2.74 -11.13
CA ALA A 199 -19.65 2.17 -10.16
C ALA A 199 -20.61 3.25 -9.60
N ASP A 200 -21.88 2.88 -9.45
CA ASP A 200 -22.98 3.79 -9.10
C ASP A 200 -22.84 4.36 -7.68
N ILE A 201 -22.19 3.61 -6.79
CA ILE A 201 -21.86 4.01 -5.42
C ILE A 201 -20.90 5.21 -5.34
N PHE A 202 -20.26 5.60 -6.45
CA PHE A 202 -19.42 6.80 -6.56
C PHE A 202 -20.08 7.94 -7.34
N ALA A 203 -21.36 7.82 -7.67
CA ALA A 203 -22.10 8.87 -8.36
C ALA A 203 -22.29 10.13 -7.48
N THR A 204 -22.65 11.25 -8.12
CA THR A 204 -22.96 12.50 -7.42
C THR A 204 -24.09 12.30 -6.41
N GLY A 205 -23.89 12.77 -5.17
CA GLY A 205 -24.86 12.66 -4.09
C GLY A 205 -24.75 11.37 -3.28
N MET A 206 -23.84 10.46 -3.65
CA MET A 206 -23.47 9.32 -2.81
C MET A 206 -22.54 9.76 -1.67
N GLU A 207 -22.57 8.99 -0.58
CA GLU A 207 -21.68 9.18 0.57
C GLU A 207 -20.30 8.64 0.23
N VAL A 208 -19.37 9.56 -0.06
CA VAL A 208 -18.03 9.21 -0.55
C VAL A 208 -16.99 10.01 0.21
N TYR A 209 -15.95 9.32 0.65
CA TYR A 209 -14.78 9.88 1.30
C TYR A 209 -13.55 9.71 0.43
N LYS A 210 -12.58 10.60 0.55
CA LYS A 210 -11.41 10.67 -0.32
C LYS A 210 -10.13 10.80 0.48
N HIS A 211 -9.11 10.07 0.05
CA HIS A 211 -7.71 10.32 0.42
C HIS A 211 -6.86 10.42 -0.86
N GLN A 212 -5.70 11.08 -0.77
CA GLN A 212 -4.78 11.23 -1.89
C GLN A 212 -3.36 10.90 -1.44
N VAL A 213 -2.74 9.95 -2.12
CA VAL A 213 -1.30 9.73 -2.02
C VAL A 213 -0.66 10.68 -3.03
N ARG A 214 -0.31 11.90 -2.59
CA ARG A 214 0.07 13.00 -3.47
C ARG A 214 1.22 13.85 -2.91
N PRO A 215 2.25 14.17 -3.72
CA PRO A 215 2.53 13.60 -5.04
C PRO A 215 3.02 12.14 -4.94
N VAL A 216 3.00 11.41 -6.06
CA VAL A 216 3.75 10.17 -6.26
C VAL A 216 4.98 10.50 -7.11
N ASP A 217 6.06 10.92 -6.45
CA ASP A 217 7.29 11.45 -7.07
C ASP A 217 8.55 10.70 -6.60
N TRP A 218 8.41 9.41 -6.32
CA TRP A 218 9.49 8.52 -5.94
C TRP A 218 9.68 7.38 -6.94
N GLU A 219 10.86 6.77 -6.90
CA GLU A 219 11.17 5.57 -7.69
C GLU A 219 10.89 4.30 -6.88
N GLY A 220 10.26 3.33 -7.51
CA GLY A 220 9.98 2.01 -6.93
C GLY A 220 8.74 1.97 -6.04
N TRP A 221 8.56 0.84 -5.37
CA TRP A 221 7.45 0.61 -4.45
C TRP A 221 7.62 1.36 -3.14
N ARG A 222 6.53 1.92 -2.64
CA ARG A 222 6.35 2.32 -1.24
C ARG A 222 5.06 1.77 -0.72
N TYR A 223 5.03 1.46 0.56
CA TYR A 223 3.82 1.02 1.23
C TYR A 223 3.15 2.19 1.95
N VAL A 224 1.86 2.37 1.71
CA VAL A 224 1.09 3.46 2.30
C VAL A 224 0.07 2.85 3.26
N SER A 225 0.02 3.36 4.48
CA SER A 225 -0.97 2.99 5.49
C SER A 225 -1.67 4.25 5.99
N VAL A 226 -3.00 4.29 5.88
CA VAL A 226 -3.79 5.48 6.21
C VAL A 226 -4.99 5.08 7.08
N PRO A 227 -5.18 5.66 8.28
CA PRO A 227 -6.38 5.43 9.05
C PRO A 227 -7.59 6.03 8.32
N TYR A 228 -8.73 5.35 8.36
CA TYR A 228 -9.93 5.78 7.66
C TYR A 228 -10.41 7.17 8.13
N SER A 229 -10.13 7.53 9.38
CA SER A 229 -10.40 8.85 9.95
C SER A 229 -9.78 10.02 9.18
N GLU A 230 -8.70 9.79 8.43
CA GLU A 230 -8.02 10.80 7.59
C GLU A 230 -8.68 11.03 6.22
N PHE A 231 -9.68 10.22 5.84
CA PHE A 231 -10.36 10.43 4.56
C PHE A 231 -11.29 11.64 4.65
N GLU A 232 -11.26 12.55 3.69
CA GLU A 232 -12.12 13.74 3.69
C GLU A 232 -13.45 13.48 3.00
N VAL A 233 -14.53 14.16 3.44
CA VAL A 233 -15.82 14.09 2.73
C VAL A 233 -15.65 14.64 1.31
N LYS A 234 -15.96 13.83 0.29
CA LYS A 234 -15.88 14.19 -1.13
C LYS A 234 -17.23 14.53 -1.74
N SER A 235 -18.27 13.84 -1.30
CA SER A 235 -19.65 14.02 -1.73
C SER A 235 -20.55 13.80 -0.53
N GLU A 236 -21.43 14.76 -0.26
CA GLU A 236 -22.35 14.74 0.88
C GLU A 236 -23.59 13.88 0.54
N GLY A 237 -23.45 12.56 0.73
CA GLY A 237 -24.56 11.62 0.88
C GLY A 237 -24.63 11.13 2.33
N GLY A 238 -25.73 10.47 2.71
CA GLY A 238 -25.82 9.79 4.01
C GLY A 238 -25.64 10.70 5.25
N ASN A 239 -24.91 10.22 6.26
CA ASN A 239 -24.74 10.90 7.55
C ASN A 239 -23.37 11.60 7.70
N ASN A 240 -22.44 11.34 6.78
CA ASN A 240 -21.05 11.80 6.73
C ASN A 240 -20.22 11.42 7.97
N ILE A 241 -20.60 10.31 8.61
CA ILE A 241 -19.88 9.68 9.71
C ILE A 241 -19.14 8.47 9.13
N ARG A 242 -17.82 8.46 9.28
CA ARG A 242 -16.97 7.36 8.83
C ARG A 242 -17.23 6.12 9.69
N GLU A 243 -17.92 5.16 9.13
CA GLU A 243 -18.32 3.91 9.75
C GLU A 243 -17.73 2.76 8.90
N PRO A 244 -16.53 2.23 9.25
CA PRO A 244 -15.86 1.19 8.46
C PRO A 244 -16.76 0.03 7.99
N SER A 245 -17.69 -0.41 8.84
CA SER A 245 -18.66 -1.46 8.54
C SER A 245 -19.67 -1.14 7.43
N GLN A 246 -19.80 0.14 7.07
CA GLN A 246 -20.68 0.64 6.02
C GLN A 246 -19.99 0.77 4.66
N ILE A 247 -18.66 0.63 4.58
CA ILE A 247 -17.97 0.70 3.30
C ILE A 247 -18.45 -0.42 2.36
N ARG A 248 -18.82 -0.04 1.14
CA ARG A 248 -19.34 -0.93 0.07
C ARG A 248 -18.46 -1.00 -1.16
N GLY A 249 -17.48 -0.11 -1.29
CA GLY A 249 -16.52 -0.18 -2.38
C GLY A 249 -15.40 0.84 -2.26
N ILE A 250 -14.34 0.55 -3.01
CA ILE A 250 -13.15 1.39 -3.13
C ILE A 250 -12.90 1.73 -4.60
N ARG A 251 -12.56 2.99 -4.89
CA ARG A 251 -12.03 3.43 -6.18
C ARG A 251 -10.57 3.78 -6.01
N LEU A 252 -9.72 3.17 -6.83
CA LEU A 252 -8.30 3.46 -6.89
C LEU A 252 -8.00 4.05 -8.27
N GLY A 253 -7.67 5.35 -8.33
CA GLY A 253 -7.49 6.05 -9.59
C GLY A 253 -6.16 6.77 -9.70
N LEU A 254 -5.59 6.78 -10.90
CA LEU A 254 -4.44 7.62 -11.23
C LEU A 254 -4.92 8.96 -11.77
N GLN A 255 -4.37 10.03 -11.22
CA GLN A 255 -4.54 11.38 -11.73
C GLN A 255 -3.18 12.05 -11.93
N ALA A 256 -3.10 12.97 -12.88
CA ALA A 256 -1.91 13.79 -13.11
C ALA A 256 -2.29 15.16 -13.68
N CYS A 257 -1.41 16.14 -13.54
CA CYS A 257 -1.66 17.47 -14.08
C CYS A 257 -1.71 17.45 -15.62
N PRO A 258 -2.77 18.01 -16.25
CA PRO A 258 -2.90 18.03 -17.71
C PRO A 258 -1.95 19.03 -18.38
N PHE A 259 -1.40 18.65 -19.54
CA PHE A 259 -0.40 19.47 -20.24
C PHE A 259 -0.96 20.51 -21.22
N ASN A 260 -2.16 20.33 -21.78
CA ASN A 260 -2.68 21.22 -22.83
C ASN A 260 -3.32 22.51 -22.29
N SER A 261 -3.68 22.55 -21.00
CA SER A 261 -4.22 23.75 -20.35
C SER A 261 -3.14 24.71 -19.83
N GLY A 262 -1.85 24.44 -20.12
CA GLY A 262 -0.72 25.25 -19.66
C GLY A 262 -0.37 25.06 -18.19
N ASN A 263 -0.98 24.10 -17.49
CA ASN A 263 -0.68 23.82 -16.09
C ASN A 263 0.68 23.12 -15.94
N CYS A 264 0.91 22.03 -16.70
CA CYS A 264 2.14 21.23 -16.65
C CYS A 264 2.56 20.77 -18.06
N PRO A 265 3.07 21.67 -18.94
CA PRO A 265 3.41 21.35 -20.33
C PRO A 265 4.43 20.21 -20.46
N GLU A 266 5.31 20.02 -19.48
CA GLU A 266 6.29 18.93 -19.40
C GLU A 266 5.66 17.54 -19.39
N ASN A 267 4.41 17.40 -18.93
CA ASN A 267 3.67 16.13 -18.95
C ASN A 267 3.23 15.71 -20.38
N GLY A 268 3.49 16.54 -21.40
CA GLY A 268 3.33 16.13 -22.79
C GLY A 268 4.31 15.04 -23.22
N ASP A 269 5.50 15.04 -22.63
CA ASP A 269 6.60 14.14 -22.97
C ASP A 269 6.80 13.02 -21.93
N ILE A 270 6.20 13.15 -20.75
CA ILE A 270 6.32 12.20 -19.63
C ILE A 270 4.97 11.49 -19.40
N GLU A 271 5.00 10.18 -19.26
CA GLU A 271 3.83 9.38 -18.89
C GLU A 271 3.65 9.39 -17.37
N ALA A 272 2.45 9.70 -16.92
CA ALA A 272 2.13 9.49 -15.52
C ALA A 272 2.07 7.99 -15.25
N ARG A 273 2.54 7.57 -14.08
CA ARG A 273 2.52 6.19 -13.62
C ARG A 273 2.45 6.13 -12.11
N ALA A 274 1.46 5.41 -11.59
CA ALA A 274 1.41 5.00 -10.20
C ALA A 274 0.73 3.64 -10.11
N ASP A 275 1.49 2.55 -10.01
CA ASP A 275 0.93 1.20 -10.01
C ASP A 275 0.55 0.77 -8.60
N LEU A 276 -0.34 -0.21 -8.48
CA LEU A 276 -0.90 -0.66 -7.21
C LEU A 276 -0.73 -2.14 -7.01
N ASP A 277 -0.43 -2.52 -5.78
CA ASP A 277 -0.35 -3.91 -5.37
C ASP A 277 -0.65 -4.06 -3.88
N TYR A 278 -0.98 -5.27 -3.46
CA TYR A 278 -1.17 -5.68 -2.07
C TYR A 278 -2.07 -4.72 -1.26
N VAL A 279 -3.29 -4.54 -1.74
CA VAL A 279 -4.33 -3.69 -1.15
C VAL A 279 -5.10 -4.48 -0.09
N MET A 280 -5.14 -3.97 1.14
CA MET A 280 -5.75 -4.63 2.30
C MET A 280 -6.27 -3.60 3.31
N PHE A 281 -7.33 -3.96 4.05
CA PHE A 281 -7.67 -3.26 5.29
C PHE A 281 -7.21 -4.01 6.53
N THR A 282 -6.82 -3.29 7.58
CA THR A 282 -6.42 -3.88 8.87
C THR A 282 -7.16 -3.21 10.03
N GLU A 283 -7.41 -3.97 11.10
CA GLU A 283 -8.06 -3.50 12.34
C GLU A 283 -7.00 -3.32 13.45
N GLY A 284 -7.05 -2.19 14.15
CA GLY A 284 -6.23 -1.87 15.32
C GLY A 284 -4.82 -1.36 15.03
N VAL A 285 -4.12 -1.94 14.05
CA VAL A 285 -2.74 -1.57 13.68
C VAL A 285 -2.54 -1.51 12.17
N PRO A 286 -1.67 -0.63 11.66
CA PRO A 286 -1.18 -0.69 10.27
C PRO A 286 -0.52 -2.03 9.95
N LEU A 287 -0.48 -2.38 8.66
CA LEU A 287 0.00 -3.70 8.21
C LEU A 287 1.46 -3.98 8.60
N LEU A 288 2.38 -3.01 8.39
CA LEU A 288 3.80 -3.19 8.68
C LEU A 288 4.11 -3.23 10.19
N ASP A 289 3.19 -2.72 11.01
CA ASP A 289 3.30 -2.70 12.46
C ASP A 289 2.78 -4.00 13.12
N GLN A 290 2.29 -4.97 12.31
CA GLN A 290 1.83 -6.25 12.84
C GLN A 290 2.99 -7.11 13.32
N GLU A 291 2.89 -7.54 14.58
CA GLU A 291 3.72 -8.55 15.23
C GLU A 291 3.14 -9.95 15.00
#